data_AF-A0A286GBA1-F1
#
_entry.id   AF-A0A286GBA1-F1
#
_cell.length_a   1.000
_cell.length_b   1.000
_cell.length_c   1.000
_cell.angle_alpha   90.00
_cell.angle_beta   90.00
_cell.angle_gamma   90.00
#
_symmetry.space_group_name_H-M   'P 1'
#
loop_
_entity.id
_entity.type
_entity.pdbx_description
1 polymer ?
#
loop_
_entity_poly.entity_id
_entity_poly.type
_entity_poly.pdbx_seq_one_letter_code
_entity_poly.pdbx_strand_id
1 'polypeptide(L)'
;MSEPDDKSLHDWVRRSLDAYRPDEKPAGWAQVQRRIRRRLWWRRGIVVGCTGLLVWVVGWLVYRPKMLPFNRTITITKPEASVMTEPYKHPERPGLRSSGRETVNRKRGRTSAYSANRPTFSRQSRPRLQFPIQLMAIRALKPLPGGVANLVHHRRVALSPEEMAITRQMLTGDFGSDSTSYRILDRNIRQWPDAVIVCDLTTSMYPYTTQLFAWFAENARHPAIKGMLFFTDCDSLGRQTYPGGPAGKMYICREPVTARVLPIILEAARNTVRNNDDAENTVEALLAAQKAFPEARHLVLVADNLSDVKDMDLLKTVKKPVHVILCGTTGGDTTQAFQPAYSIIASQTNGSLHTLEDDLDPSRLSDMTTLRVGDHYYRYRSRRNQFKLTPYHHRPRRFLGFLWL
;
A
#
# COMPACT_ATOMS: atom_id res chain seq x y z
N MET A 1 4.13 41.52 -19.92
CA MET A 1 5.41 42.00 -20.45
C MET A 1 5.82 41.05 -21.56
N SER A 2 6.36 41.55 -22.67
CA SER A 2 6.71 40.77 -23.85
C SER A 2 8.21 40.86 -24.09
N GLU A 3 8.92 39.75 -23.93
CA GLU A 3 10.34 39.67 -24.31
C GLU A 3 10.45 39.52 -25.84
N PRO A 4 11.42 40.16 -26.53
CA PRO A 4 11.34 40.29 -27.99
C PRO A 4 11.68 39.02 -28.79
N ASP A 5 12.52 38.13 -28.27
CA ASP A 5 13.21 37.10 -29.06
C ASP A 5 12.38 35.83 -29.34
N ASP A 6 11.41 35.52 -28.48
CA ASP A 6 10.58 34.29 -28.55
C ASP A 6 9.72 34.19 -29.82
N LYS A 7 9.53 35.31 -30.51
CA LYS A 7 8.81 35.36 -31.80
C LYS A 7 9.47 34.48 -32.85
N SER A 8 10.81 34.38 -32.84
CA SER A 8 11.57 33.56 -33.79
C SER A 8 11.21 32.07 -33.67
N LEU A 9 11.12 31.56 -32.43
CA LEU A 9 10.75 30.19 -32.12
C LEU A 9 9.29 29.91 -32.47
N HIS A 10 8.36 30.78 -32.07
CA HIS A 10 6.94 30.63 -32.39
C HIS A 10 6.64 30.65 -33.90
N ASP A 11 7.29 31.54 -34.66
CA ASP A 11 7.09 31.62 -36.11
C ASP A 11 7.87 30.52 -36.87
N TRP A 12 8.82 29.81 -36.24
CA TRP A 12 9.37 28.54 -36.74
C TRP A 12 8.39 27.39 -36.49
N VAL A 13 7.90 27.23 -35.24
CA VAL A 13 6.97 26.15 -34.87
C VAL A 13 5.71 26.16 -35.72
N ARG A 14 5.11 27.32 -36.00
CA ARG A 14 3.96 27.43 -36.93
C ARG A 14 4.29 26.87 -38.32
N ARG A 15 5.35 27.38 -38.94
CA ARG A 15 5.78 26.96 -40.29
C ARG A 15 6.14 25.47 -40.38
N SER A 16 6.74 24.91 -39.33
CA SER A 16 7.05 23.47 -39.24
C SER A 16 5.80 22.61 -39.06
N LEU A 17 4.77 23.07 -38.35
CA LEU A 17 3.53 22.32 -38.13
C LEU A 17 2.60 22.37 -39.35
N ASP A 18 2.41 23.54 -39.98
CA ASP A 18 1.56 23.67 -41.19
C ASP A 18 2.11 22.86 -42.38
N ALA A 19 3.43 22.66 -42.43
CA ALA A 19 4.09 21.78 -43.41
C ALA A 19 4.02 20.28 -43.04
N TYR A 20 3.75 19.91 -41.78
CA TYR A 20 3.77 18.53 -41.32
C TYR A 20 2.45 17.80 -41.58
N ARG A 21 2.27 17.37 -42.84
CA ARG A 21 1.35 16.28 -43.15
C ARG A 21 2.02 14.94 -42.83
N PRO A 22 1.58 14.16 -41.83
CA PRO A 22 2.06 12.80 -41.64
C PRO A 22 1.58 11.92 -42.81
N ASP A 23 2.47 11.12 -43.38
CA ASP A 23 2.12 10.21 -44.48
C ASP A 23 1.03 9.21 -44.06
N GLU A 24 -0.15 9.33 -44.68
CA GLU A 24 -1.20 8.33 -44.48
C GLU A 24 -0.79 6.98 -45.10
N LYS A 25 -0.31 6.09 -44.21
CA LYS A 25 0.02 4.65 -44.42
C LYS A 25 1.52 4.41 -44.68
N PRO A 26 2.38 4.48 -43.64
CA PRO A 26 3.73 3.91 -43.72
C PRO A 26 3.66 2.42 -44.10
N ALA A 27 4.51 1.99 -45.04
CA ALA A 27 4.42 0.69 -45.72
C ALA A 27 4.39 -0.55 -44.79
N GLY A 28 4.89 -0.41 -43.56
CA GLY A 28 4.81 -1.45 -42.52
C GLY A 28 3.39 -1.82 -42.07
N TRP A 29 2.37 -0.96 -42.26
CA TRP A 29 1.04 -1.19 -41.68
C TRP A 29 0.36 -2.47 -42.20
N ALA A 30 0.56 -2.80 -43.48
CA ALA A 30 0.10 -4.06 -44.07
C ALA A 30 0.84 -5.30 -43.52
N GLN A 31 2.06 -5.16 -42.97
CA GLN A 31 2.72 -6.25 -42.23
C GLN A 31 2.20 -6.34 -40.79
N VAL A 32 2.00 -5.21 -40.11
CA VAL A 32 1.46 -5.16 -38.74
C VAL A 32 0.07 -5.80 -38.68
N GLN A 33 -0.84 -5.43 -39.59
CA GLN A 33 -2.15 -6.08 -39.68
C GLN A 33 -2.04 -7.59 -39.95
N ARG A 34 -1.11 -8.04 -40.81
CA ARG A 34 -0.89 -9.48 -41.06
C ARG A 34 -0.37 -10.21 -39.82
N ARG A 35 0.52 -9.61 -39.02
CA ARG A 35 0.97 -10.16 -37.72
C ARG A 35 -0.17 -10.24 -36.71
N ILE A 36 -1.00 -9.20 -36.60
CA ILE A 36 -2.16 -9.16 -35.69
C ILE A 36 -3.21 -10.22 -36.09
N ARG A 37 -3.58 -10.31 -37.37
CA ARG A 37 -4.51 -11.34 -37.87
C ARG A 37 -3.97 -12.75 -37.59
N ARG A 38 -2.68 -13.02 -37.82
CA ARG A 38 -2.07 -14.33 -37.47
C ARG A 38 -2.14 -14.64 -35.96
N ARG A 39 -1.86 -13.67 -35.07
CA ARG A 39 -1.98 -13.84 -33.62
C ARG A 39 -3.43 -14.10 -33.17
N LEU A 40 -4.41 -13.43 -33.77
CA LEU A 40 -5.84 -13.66 -33.51
C LEU A 40 -6.29 -15.05 -33.98
N TRP A 41 -5.86 -15.50 -35.16
CA TRP A 41 -6.13 -16.86 -35.66
C TRP A 41 -5.49 -17.93 -34.78
N TRP A 42 -4.25 -17.77 -34.35
CA TRP A 42 -3.59 -18.68 -33.40
C TRP A 42 -4.35 -18.77 -32.06
N ARG A 43 -4.75 -17.63 -31.48
CA ARG A 43 -5.56 -17.63 -30.25
C ARG A 43 -6.91 -18.33 -30.43
N ARG A 44 -7.60 -18.11 -31.55
CA ARG A 44 -8.85 -18.82 -31.88
C ARG A 44 -8.64 -20.32 -32.07
N GLY A 45 -7.58 -20.73 -32.77
CA GLY A 45 -7.23 -22.14 -32.97
C GLY A 45 -6.94 -22.87 -31.66
N ILE A 46 -6.18 -22.24 -30.75
CA ILE A 46 -5.93 -22.80 -29.40
C ILE A 46 -7.25 -22.95 -28.62
N VAL A 47 -8.11 -21.92 -28.59
CA VAL A 47 -9.40 -21.99 -27.88
C VAL A 47 -10.28 -23.11 -28.43
N VAL A 48 -10.46 -23.18 -29.77
CA VAL A 48 -11.26 -24.22 -30.43
C VAL A 48 -10.70 -25.61 -30.14
N GLY A 49 -9.38 -25.80 -30.25
CA GLY A 49 -8.71 -27.07 -29.93
C GLY A 49 -8.92 -27.49 -28.47
N CYS A 50 -8.74 -26.58 -27.51
CA CYS A 50 -8.99 -26.86 -26.10
C CYS A 50 -10.45 -27.21 -25.83
N THR A 51 -11.42 -26.51 -26.44
CA THR A 51 -12.85 -26.85 -26.28
C THR A 51 -13.20 -28.20 -26.90
N GLY A 52 -12.67 -28.53 -28.08
CA GLY A 52 -12.90 -29.82 -28.74
C GLY A 52 -12.33 -30.99 -27.94
N LEU A 53 -11.11 -30.84 -27.40
CA LEU A 53 -10.47 -31.85 -26.55
C LEU A 53 -11.24 -32.05 -25.24
N LEU A 54 -11.73 -30.97 -24.61
CA LEU A 54 -12.54 -31.06 -23.39
C LEU A 54 -13.89 -31.76 -23.65
N VAL A 55 -14.58 -31.42 -24.74
CA VAL A 55 -15.81 -32.12 -25.17
C VAL A 55 -15.55 -33.60 -25.46
N TRP A 56 -14.43 -33.93 -26.11
CA TRP A 56 -14.05 -35.32 -26.38
C TRP A 56 -13.78 -36.11 -25.09
N VAL A 57 -13.05 -35.55 -24.13
CA VAL A 57 -12.79 -36.19 -22.83
C VAL A 57 -14.10 -36.41 -22.04
N VAL A 58 -15.00 -35.42 -22.01
CA VAL A 58 -16.32 -35.57 -21.38
C VAL A 58 -17.15 -36.63 -22.09
N GLY A 59 -17.18 -36.63 -23.43
CA GLY A 59 -17.85 -37.65 -24.24
C GLY A 59 -17.32 -39.06 -23.98
N TRP A 60 -16.00 -39.23 -23.87
CA TRP A 60 -15.36 -40.53 -23.57
C TRP A 60 -15.63 -41.01 -22.13
N LEU A 61 -15.72 -40.09 -21.15
CA LEU A 61 -16.06 -40.41 -19.77
C LEU A 61 -17.53 -40.82 -19.60
N VAL A 62 -18.45 -40.18 -20.34
CA VAL A 62 -19.88 -40.51 -20.35
C VAL A 62 -20.15 -41.78 -21.16
N TYR A 63 -19.55 -41.89 -22.35
CA TYR A 63 -19.77 -42.99 -23.29
C TYR A 63 -18.72 -44.10 -23.14
N ARG A 64 -18.52 -44.59 -21.91
CA ARG A 64 -17.75 -45.82 -21.69
C ARG A 64 -18.52 -47.01 -22.28
N PRO A 65 -17.98 -47.72 -23.29
CA PRO A 65 -18.62 -48.94 -23.79
C PRO A 65 -18.64 -49.98 -22.67
N LYS A 66 -19.77 -50.68 -22.51
CA LYS A 66 -19.89 -51.80 -21.58
C LYS A 66 -19.03 -52.97 -22.08
N MET A 67 -17.80 -53.08 -21.56
CA MET A 67 -17.00 -54.28 -21.73
C MET A 67 -17.76 -55.48 -21.17
N LEU A 68 -18.07 -56.45 -22.02
CA LEU A 68 -18.69 -57.71 -21.61
C LEU A 68 -17.68 -58.53 -20.76
N PRO A 69 -18.12 -59.20 -19.68
CA PRO A 69 -17.22 -59.95 -18.82
C PRO A 69 -16.71 -61.22 -19.52
N PHE A 70 -15.42 -61.21 -19.87
CA PHE A 70 -14.75 -62.35 -20.50
C PHE A 70 -14.31 -63.37 -19.43
N ASN A 71 -15.24 -64.24 -19.03
CA ASN A 71 -14.96 -65.33 -18.09
C ASN A 71 -13.99 -66.35 -18.72
N ARG A 72 -12.78 -66.46 -18.19
CA ARG A 72 -11.91 -67.63 -18.36
C ARG A 72 -11.78 -68.38 -17.05
N THR A 73 -12.53 -69.47 -16.92
CA THR A 73 -12.34 -70.47 -15.87
C THR A 73 -10.99 -71.17 -16.09
N ILE A 74 -10.09 -71.10 -15.11
CA ILE A 74 -8.86 -71.91 -15.09
C ILE A 74 -9.13 -73.08 -14.15
N THR A 75 -9.33 -74.27 -14.73
CA THR A 75 -9.57 -75.49 -13.96
C THR A 75 -8.26 -76.00 -13.38
N ILE A 76 -8.19 -76.13 -12.05
CA ILE A 76 -7.04 -76.75 -11.36
C ILE A 76 -7.27 -78.27 -11.34
N THR A 77 -6.35 -79.02 -11.93
CA THR A 77 -6.29 -80.49 -11.79
C THR A 77 -5.20 -80.89 -10.79
N LYS A 78 -5.51 -81.90 -9.97
CA LYS A 78 -4.64 -82.50 -8.95
C LYS A 78 -4.48 -84.00 -9.28
N PRO A 79 -3.25 -84.52 -9.25
CA PRO A 79 -2.93 -85.67 -8.39
C PRO A 79 -1.82 -85.27 -7.39
N GLU A 80 -1.78 -85.67 -6.11
CA GLU A 80 -1.83 -87.02 -5.49
C GLU A 80 -0.40 -87.60 -5.26
N ALA A 81 -0.19 -88.36 -4.18
CA ALA A 81 1.06 -88.26 -3.40
C ALA A 81 1.75 -89.57 -2.97
N SER A 82 3.09 -89.50 -2.86
CA SER A 82 4.04 -90.55 -2.45
C SER A 82 5.45 -89.94 -2.21
N VAL A 83 6.43 -90.52 -1.49
CA VAL A 83 6.43 -91.33 -0.25
C VAL A 83 7.87 -91.35 0.35
N MET A 84 8.08 -91.94 1.55
CA MET A 84 9.39 -92.31 2.17
C MET A 84 10.39 -91.23 2.69
N THR A 85 10.34 -91.00 4.02
CA THR A 85 11.40 -91.24 5.04
C THR A 85 12.90 -90.91 4.86
N GLU A 86 13.43 -90.18 5.88
CA GLU A 86 14.74 -90.39 6.58
C GLU A 86 16.09 -90.07 5.86
N PRO A 87 17.25 -89.90 6.55
CA PRO A 87 17.45 -88.96 7.68
C PRO A 87 18.85 -88.25 7.75
N TYR A 88 18.97 -87.28 8.67
CA TYR A 88 20.17 -86.91 9.47
C TYR A 88 21.48 -86.34 8.82
N LYS A 89 21.88 -85.10 9.22
CA LYS A 89 23.21 -84.80 9.81
C LYS A 89 23.38 -83.37 10.37
N HIS A 90 24.22 -83.27 11.41
CA HIS A 90 24.71 -82.09 12.15
C HIS A 90 26.19 -81.78 11.72
N PRO A 91 26.97 -80.81 12.29
CA PRO A 91 26.78 -80.00 13.52
C PRO A 91 26.24 -78.55 13.24
N GLU A 92 26.76 -77.35 13.54
CA GLU A 92 27.95 -76.75 14.23
C GLU A 92 27.58 -75.38 14.91
N ARG A 93 28.58 -74.70 15.51
CA ARG A 93 28.56 -73.37 16.18
C ARG A 93 29.97 -72.70 15.96
N PRO A 94 30.42 -71.59 16.59
CA PRO A 94 29.80 -70.65 17.54
C PRO A 94 30.07 -69.11 17.37
N GLY A 95 29.31 -68.30 18.13
CA GLY A 95 29.87 -67.16 18.89
C GLY A 95 29.75 -65.73 18.31
N LEU A 96 29.98 -64.65 19.10
CA LEU A 96 29.95 -64.53 20.58
C LEU A 96 29.91 -63.04 21.06
N ARG A 97 28.96 -62.66 21.93
CA ARG A 97 28.92 -61.40 22.75
C ARG A 97 28.83 -60.06 21.95
N SER A 98 28.60 -58.87 22.55
CA SER A 98 28.60 -58.41 23.96
C SER A 98 27.53 -57.34 24.30
N SER A 99 27.21 -57.21 25.61
CA SER A 99 26.71 -56.01 26.36
C SER A 99 25.47 -55.22 25.86
N GLY A 100 24.53 -54.73 26.69
CA GLY A 100 24.53 -54.48 28.15
C GLY A 100 24.67 -52.96 28.42
N ARG A 101 23.64 -52.12 28.70
CA ARG A 101 22.44 -52.17 29.58
C ARG A 101 22.68 -51.60 30.99
N GLU A 102 22.30 -50.33 31.18
CA GLU A 102 21.70 -49.71 32.40
C GLU A 102 21.28 -48.28 32.01
N THR A 103 20.15 -47.64 32.34
CA THR A 103 19.09 -47.68 33.38
C THR A 103 19.36 -46.96 34.71
N VAL A 104 18.96 -45.69 34.78
CA VAL A 104 18.50 -45.00 36.01
C VAL A 104 17.17 -44.28 35.71
N ASN A 105 16.26 -44.21 36.69
CA ASN A 105 14.86 -43.78 36.52
C ASN A 105 14.27 -43.34 37.88
N ARG A 106 13.64 -42.15 37.97
CA ARG A 106 12.45 -41.76 38.81
C ARG A 106 12.17 -40.24 38.70
N LYS A 107 10.92 -39.77 38.50
CA LYS A 107 9.79 -39.53 39.46
C LYS A 107 10.16 -38.53 40.58
N ARG A 108 9.33 -37.57 41.02
CA ARG A 108 7.93 -37.08 40.79
C ARG A 108 7.92 -35.62 41.33
N GLY A 109 7.03 -34.67 41.01
CA GLY A 109 5.71 -34.70 40.36
C GLY A 109 4.57 -34.51 41.37
N ARG A 110 3.78 -33.42 41.27
CA ARG A 110 2.50 -33.28 42.00
C ARG A 110 1.53 -32.28 41.35
N THR A 111 0.25 -32.39 41.70
CA THR A 111 -0.92 -31.72 41.11
C THR A 111 -1.43 -30.55 41.95
N SER A 112 -2.14 -29.62 41.31
CA SER A 112 -3.26 -28.89 41.93
C SER A 112 -4.35 -28.66 40.87
N ALA A 113 -5.59 -28.44 41.30
CA ALA A 113 -6.72 -28.19 40.42
C ALA A 113 -7.67 -27.17 41.05
N TYR A 114 -7.96 -26.10 40.32
CA TYR A 114 -9.08 -25.18 40.53
C TYR A 114 -9.67 -24.93 39.14
N SER A 115 -10.89 -25.38 38.87
CA SER A 115 -12.17 -24.75 39.26
C SER A 115 -12.62 -23.74 38.20
N ALA A 116 -13.88 -23.84 37.79
CA ALA A 116 -14.37 -23.18 36.58
C ALA A 116 -15.09 -21.87 36.89
N ASN A 117 -14.87 -20.85 36.04
CA ASN A 117 -15.87 -19.82 35.79
C ASN A 117 -15.70 -19.27 34.37
N ARG A 118 -16.72 -19.45 33.53
CA ARG A 118 -16.81 -18.84 32.19
C ARG A 118 -17.78 -17.66 32.26
N PRO A 119 -17.36 -16.40 32.01
CA PRO A 119 -18.30 -15.34 31.69
C PRO A 119 -18.86 -15.58 30.28
N THR A 120 -20.13 -15.96 30.18
CA THR A 120 -20.87 -16.10 28.92
C THR A 120 -21.19 -14.73 28.32
N PHE A 121 -20.22 -14.12 27.64
CA PHE A 121 -20.47 -12.88 26.89
C PHE A 121 -21.46 -13.14 25.75
N SER A 122 -22.65 -12.55 25.86
CA SER A 122 -23.70 -12.69 24.85
C SER A 122 -23.23 -12.07 23.52
N ARG A 123 -23.42 -12.81 22.43
CA ARG A 123 -22.97 -12.42 21.08
C ARG A 123 -23.97 -11.43 20.46
N GLN A 124 -24.08 -10.22 21.03
CA GLN A 124 -24.85 -9.14 20.40
C GLN A 124 -24.24 -8.78 19.05
N SER A 125 -24.99 -9.01 17.98
CA SER A 125 -24.61 -8.69 16.61
C SER A 125 -24.63 -7.17 16.39
N ARG A 126 -23.47 -6.51 16.54
CA ARG A 126 -23.30 -5.11 16.11
C ARG A 126 -23.57 -5.00 14.59
N PRO A 127 -24.30 -3.97 14.13
CA PRO A 127 -24.68 -3.84 12.73
C PRO A 127 -23.46 -3.62 11.83
N ARG A 128 -23.49 -4.18 10.62
CA ARG A 128 -22.53 -3.86 9.57
C ARG A 128 -22.81 -2.45 9.05
N LEU A 129 -22.02 -1.47 9.49
CA LEU A 129 -21.92 -0.18 8.82
C LEU A 129 -21.18 -0.38 7.48
N GLN A 130 -21.95 -0.70 6.43
CA GLN A 130 -21.50 -0.58 5.05
C GLN A 130 -21.83 0.83 4.57
N PHE A 131 -20.84 1.72 4.57
CA PHE A 131 -20.99 3.04 3.96
C PHE A 131 -20.95 2.90 2.42
N PRO A 132 -21.99 3.36 1.70
CA PRO A 132 -21.90 3.45 0.23
C PRO A 132 -20.97 4.61 -0.13
N ILE A 133 -19.82 4.31 -0.73
CA ILE A 133 -18.90 5.33 -1.24
C ILE A 133 -19.54 5.96 -2.48
N GLN A 134 -20.30 7.04 -2.27
CA GLN A 134 -20.82 7.87 -3.35
C GLN A 134 -19.67 8.70 -3.90
N LEU A 135 -19.22 8.38 -5.13
CA LEU A 135 -18.15 9.09 -5.80
C LEU A 135 -18.65 10.49 -6.21
N MET A 136 -18.49 11.47 -5.31
CA MET A 136 -18.79 12.86 -5.64
C MET A 136 -17.81 13.37 -6.70
N ALA A 137 -18.36 14.06 -7.72
CA ALA A 137 -17.56 14.75 -8.71
C ALA A 137 -16.62 15.76 -8.04
N ILE A 138 -15.40 15.88 -8.57
CA ILE A 138 -14.41 16.83 -8.08
C ILE A 138 -14.98 18.24 -8.28
N ARG A 139 -15.41 18.88 -7.20
CA ARG A 139 -15.64 20.32 -7.19
C ARG A 139 -14.27 20.98 -7.29
N ALA A 140 -14.12 21.93 -8.21
CA ALA A 140 -12.98 22.84 -8.18
C ALA A 140 -12.91 23.49 -6.79
N LEU A 141 -11.78 23.33 -6.11
CA LEU A 141 -11.56 23.95 -4.80
C LEU A 141 -11.53 25.47 -4.98
N LYS A 142 -12.05 26.20 -4.00
CA LYS A 142 -12.15 27.65 -4.11
C LYS A 142 -10.78 28.30 -3.93
N PRO A 143 -10.45 29.35 -4.69
CA PRO A 143 -9.24 30.13 -4.45
C PRO A 143 -9.30 30.76 -3.04
N LEU A 144 -8.15 30.86 -2.39
CA LEU A 144 -8.07 31.20 -0.98
C LEU A 144 -8.40 32.68 -0.68
N PRO A 145 -8.89 33.00 0.54
CA PRO A 145 -9.14 34.37 0.95
C PRO A 145 -7.89 35.26 0.82
N GLY A 146 -8.07 36.50 0.34
CA GLY A 146 -6.99 37.41 -0.11
C GLY A 146 -5.92 37.79 0.92
N GLY A 147 -6.06 37.40 2.20
CA GLY A 147 -4.99 37.54 3.19
C GLY A 147 -3.70 36.78 2.82
N VAL A 148 -3.81 35.68 2.04
CA VAL A 148 -2.64 34.94 1.52
C VAL A 148 -1.83 35.80 0.54
N ALA A 149 -2.48 36.48 -0.42
CA ALA A 149 -1.82 37.31 -1.41
C ALA A 149 -1.04 38.48 -0.78
N ASN A 150 -1.62 39.13 0.24
CA ASN A 150 -0.96 40.20 0.97
C ASN A 150 0.28 39.71 1.72
N LEU A 151 0.26 38.49 2.27
CA LEU A 151 1.41 37.90 2.96
C LEU A 151 2.62 37.69 2.03
N VAL A 152 2.35 37.34 0.76
CA VAL A 152 3.36 37.15 -0.29
C VAL A 152 3.99 38.49 -0.71
N HIS A 153 3.17 39.54 -0.88
CA HIS A 153 3.65 40.85 -1.38
C HIS A 153 4.58 41.62 -0.43
N HIS A 154 4.69 41.24 0.85
CA HIS A 154 5.53 41.97 1.82
C HIS A 154 6.97 41.47 1.96
N ARG A 155 7.40 40.40 1.29
CA ARG A 155 8.82 39.97 1.27
C ARG A 155 9.61 40.63 0.13
N ARG A 156 10.61 41.45 0.47
CA ARG A 156 11.58 42.05 -0.48
C ARG A 156 12.70 41.08 -0.93
N VAL A 157 12.54 39.78 -0.71
CA VAL A 157 13.53 38.74 -1.07
C VAL A 157 12.89 37.88 -2.15
N ALA A 158 13.62 37.60 -3.23
CA ALA A 158 13.17 36.68 -4.26
C ALA A 158 12.79 35.33 -3.64
N LEU A 159 11.61 34.82 -3.97
CA LEU A 159 11.15 33.50 -3.56
C LEU A 159 12.00 32.43 -4.26
N SER A 160 12.30 31.33 -3.58
CA SER A 160 12.92 30.18 -4.22
C SER A 160 11.94 29.48 -5.20
N PRO A 161 12.39 28.62 -6.12
CA PRO A 161 11.50 27.86 -7.00
C PRO A 161 10.44 27.06 -6.24
N GLU A 162 10.79 26.54 -5.06
CA GLU A 162 9.92 25.80 -4.14
C GLU A 162 8.86 26.72 -3.53
N GLU A 163 9.27 27.88 -2.99
CA GLU A 163 8.34 28.89 -2.50
C GLU A 163 7.42 29.41 -3.60
N MET A 164 7.91 29.57 -4.84
CA MET A 164 7.12 29.94 -6.01
C MET A 164 6.09 28.86 -6.37
N ALA A 165 6.46 27.58 -6.36
CA ALA A 165 5.55 26.48 -6.65
C ALA A 165 4.42 26.39 -5.61
N ILE A 166 4.77 26.41 -4.32
CA ILE A 166 3.82 26.40 -3.19
C ILE A 166 2.90 27.62 -3.25
N THR A 167 3.47 28.82 -3.43
CA THR A 167 2.72 30.08 -3.53
C THR A 167 1.77 30.08 -4.73
N ARG A 168 2.21 29.59 -5.90
CA ARG A 168 1.37 29.50 -7.10
C ARG A 168 0.16 28.60 -6.85
N GLN A 169 0.38 27.38 -6.36
CA GLN A 169 -0.70 26.43 -6.04
C GLN A 169 -1.71 27.02 -5.04
N MET A 170 -1.24 27.68 -3.98
CA MET A 170 -2.12 28.32 -2.98
C MET A 170 -2.91 29.52 -3.53
N LEU A 171 -2.37 30.26 -4.50
CA LEU A 171 -3.05 31.39 -5.13
C LEU A 171 -4.05 30.95 -6.22
N THR A 172 -3.75 29.89 -6.98
CA THR A 172 -4.65 29.39 -8.04
C THR A 172 -5.74 28.46 -7.50
N GLY A 173 -5.49 27.75 -6.39
CA GLY A 173 -6.32 26.61 -5.98
C GLY A 173 -6.13 25.36 -6.87
N ASP A 174 -5.14 25.39 -7.75
CA ASP A 174 -4.80 24.28 -8.66
C ASP A 174 -3.72 23.41 -8.03
N PHE A 175 -4.14 22.25 -7.52
CA PHE A 175 -3.30 21.24 -6.90
C PHE A 175 -3.15 19.99 -7.77
N GLY A 176 -3.50 20.07 -9.06
CA GLY A 176 -3.58 18.94 -9.98
C GLY A 176 -4.88 18.13 -9.87
N SER A 177 -4.84 16.90 -10.37
CA SER A 177 -5.98 15.96 -10.34
C SER A 177 -6.13 15.20 -9.01
N ASP A 178 -5.09 15.20 -8.18
CA ASP A 178 -5.10 14.59 -6.85
C ASP A 178 -5.76 15.53 -5.81
N SER A 179 -6.35 14.94 -4.78
CA SER A 179 -7.02 15.62 -3.67
C SER A 179 -6.97 14.79 -2.37
N THR A 180 -5.98 13.90 -2.26
CA THR A 180 -5.88 12.85 -1.23
C THR A 180 -5.89 13.41 0.19
N SER A 181 -5.01 14.37 0.53
CA SER A 181 -4.94 14.90 1.90
C SER A 181 -6.20 15.66 2.29
N TYR A 182 -6.74 16.48 1.37
CA TYR A 182 -7.99 17.21 1.54
C TYR A 182 -9.18 16.26 1.80
N ARG A 183 -9.40 15.28 0.91
CA ARG A 183 -10.60 14.43 0.94
C ARG A 183 -10.57 13.40 2.05
N ILE A 184 -9.40 12.95 2.48
CA ILE A 184 -9.27 12.06 3.64
C ILE A 184 -9.58 12.84 4.93
N LEU A 185 -9.07 14.07 5.08
CA LEU A 185 -9.38 14.91 6.24
C LEU A 185 -10.85 15.26 6.30
N ASP A 186 -11.44 15.76 5.22
CA ASP A 186 -12.86 16.12 5.14
C ASP A 186 -13.78 14.96 5.55
N ARG A 187 -13.52 13.74 5.07
CA ARG A 187 -14.35 12.56 5.40
C ARG A 187 -14.06 11.94 6.76
N ASN A 188 -12.84 12.04 7.30
CA ASN A 188 -12.45 11.32 8.52
C ASN A 188 -12.26 12.18 9.78
N ILE A 189 -11.93 13.47 9.71
CA ILE A 189 -11.36 14.19 10.87
C ILE A 189 -12.24 14.20 12.13
N ARG A 190 -13.56 14.08 11.96
CA ARG A 190 -14.53 13.97 13.07
C ARG A 190 -14.37 12.71 13.91
N GLN A 191 -13.68 11.70 13.38
CA GLN A 191 -13.32 10.44 14.07
C GLN A 191 -12.02 10.54 14.86
N TRP A 192 -11.24 11.62 14.68
CA TRP A 192 -9.95 11.85 15.34
C TRP A 192 -10.01 13.12 16.21
N PRO A 193 -10.82 13.13 17.29
CA PRO A 193 -10.92 14.29 18.18
C PRO A 193 -9.59 14.58 18.86
N ASP A 194 -9.26 15.86 19.05
CA ASP A 194 -8.02 16.29 19.69
C ASP A 194 -6.75 15.77 18.96
N ALA A 195 -6.79 15.72 17.63
CA ALA A 195 -5.69 15.33 16.75
C ALA A 195 -4.64 16.44 16.54
N VAL A 196 -3.42 16.02 16.23
CA VAL A 196 -2.37 16.85 15.63
C VAL A 196 -2.01 16.29 14.27
N ILE A 197 -1.94 17.16 13.26
CA ILE A 197 -1.50 16.77 11.92
C ILE A 197 0.02 16.86 11.84
N VAL A 198 0.66 15.76 11.47
CA VAL A 198 2.10 15.59 11.30
C VAL A 198 2.34 15.39 9.81
N CYS A 199 2.84 16.41 9.12
CA CYS A 199 2.95 16.44 7.67
C CYS A 199 4.42 16.38 7.25
N ASP A 200 4.73 15.45 6.35
CA ASP A 200 5.93 15.52 5.54
C ASP A 200 5.86 16.79 4.64
N LEU A 201 7.00 17.47 4.48
CA LEU A 201 7.16 18.64 3.64
C LEU A 201 8.45 18.57 2.80
N THR A 202 8.84 17.37 2.37
CA THR A 202 9.76 17.19 1.23
C THR A 202 9.14 17.69 -0.08
N THR A 203 9.96 17.78 -1.14
CA THR A 203 9.56 18.36 -2.43
C THR A 203 8.44 17.58 -3.14
N SER A 204 8.36 16.27 -2.96
CA SER A 204 7.25 15.44 -3.46
C SER A 204 5.92 15.78 -2.77
N MET A 205 5.98 16.23 -1.52
CA MET A 205 4.81 16.51 -0.68
C MET A 205 4.21 17.91 -0.85
N TYR A 206 4.77 18.77 -1.72
CA TYR A 206 4.23 20.12 -1.95
C TYR A 206 2.75 20.14 -2.41
N PRO A 207 2.28 19.32 -3.40
CA PRO A 207 0.87 19.30 -3.79
C PRO A 207 -0.05 18.84 -2.66
N TYR A 208 0.39 17.86 -1.86
CA TYR A 208 -0.38 17.34 -0.74
C TYR A 208 -0.44 18.29 0.45
N THR A 209 0.57 19.13 0.61
CA THR A 209 0.63 20.15 1.66
C THR A 209 -0.14 21.42 1.26
N THR A 210 -0.19 21.78 -0.02
CA THR A 210 -1.04 22.88 -0.49
C THR A 210 -2.52 22.48 -0.48
N GLN A 211 -2.87 21.23 -0.83
CA GLN A 211 -4.19 20.63 -0.54
C GLN A 211 -4.53 20.68 0.96
N LEU A 212 -3.58 20.31 1.83
CA LEU A 212 -3.74 20.35 3.29
C LEU A 212 -4.02 21.77 3.79
N PHE A 213 -3.25 22.74 3.33
CA PHE A 213 -3.42 24.15 3.66
C PHE A 213 -4.76 24.72 3.16
N ALA A 214 -5.22 24.28 1.98
CA ALA A 214 -6.55 24.63 1.47
C ALA A 214 -7.67 24.09 2.38
N TRP A 215 -7.56 22.81 2.79
CA TRP A 215 -8.47 22.23 3.78
C TRP A 215 -8.48 23.03 5.07
N PHE A 216 -7.29 23.42 5.57
CA PHE A 216 -7.15 24.26 6.77
C PHE A 216 -7.74 25.66 6.62
N ALA A 217 -7.72 26.28 5.44
CA ALA A 217 -8.33 27.59 5.25
C ALA A 217 -9.86 27.55 5.39
N GLU A 218 -10.51 26.48 4.93
CA GLU A 218 -11.94 26.24 5.18
C GLU A 218 -12.22 25.74 6.61
N ASN A 219 -11.24 25.11 7.27
CA ASN A 219 -11.39 24.44 8.58
C ASN A 219 -10.55 25.04 9.73
N ALA A 220 -10.15 26.31 9.66
CA ALA A 220 -9.16 26.97 10.53
C ALA A 220 -9.50 27.04 12.04
N ARG A 221 -10.68 26.55 12.44
CA ARG A 221 -11.16 26.43 13.83
C ARG A 221 -11.86 25.08 14.10
N HIS A 222 -11.59 24.05 13.29
CA HIS A 222 -12.21 22.74 13.46
C HIS A 222 -11.77 22.13 14.82
N PRO A 223 -12.69 21.88 15.78
CA PRO A 223 -12.33 21.67 17.18
C PRO A 223 -11.53 20.38 17.45
N ALA A 224 -11.54 19.46 16.48
CA ALA A 224 -10.73 18.25 16.52
C ALA A 224 -9.23 18.51 16.32
N ILE A 225 -8.78 19.65 15.78
CA ILE A 225 -7.34 19.93 15.61
C ILE A 225 -6.78 20.71 16.80
N LYS A 226 -5.65 20.27 17.36
CA LYS A 226 -4.85 21.02 18.36
C LYS A 226 -3.64 21.74 17.76
N GLY A 227 -3.16 21.31 16.61
CA GLY A 227 -2.10 22.00 15.88
C GLY A 227 -1.53 21.15 14.74
N MET A 228 -0.39 21.61 14.24
CA MET A 228 0.38 20.97 13.18
C MET A 228 1.86 20.85 13.55
N LEU A 229 2.51 19.86 12.95
CA LEU A 229 3.97 19.76 12.85
C LEU A 229 4.30 19.44 11.39
N PHE A 230 5.22 20.18 10.78
CA PHE A 230 5.86 19.81 9.52
C PHE A 230 7.27 19.26 9.80
N PHE A 231 7.69 18.23 9.06
CA PHE A 231 9.06 17.74 9.04
C PHE A 231 9.62 17.80 7.60
N THR A 232 10.94 17.72 7.47
CA THR A 232 11.66 18.06 6.21
C THR A 232 12.81 17.12 5.89
N ASP A 233 12.96 16.06 6.70
CA ASP A 233 14.13 15.19 6.85
C ASP A 233 15.50 15.86 7.03
N CYS A 234 15.59 17.18 6.99
CA CYS A 234 16.82 17.93 7.20
C CYS A 234 16.99 18.42 8.65
N ASP A 235 18.25 18.49 9.10
CA ASP A 235 18.69 19.08 10.36
C ASP A 235 18.46 20.61 10.41
N SER A 236 18.96 21.27 11.46
CA SER A 236 18.88 22.72 11.61
C SER A 236 19.77 23.53 10.66
N LEU A 237 20.61 22.87 9.86
CA LEU A 237 21.50 23.45 8.84
C LEU A 237 21.00 23.14 7.41
N GLY A 238 19.80 22.55 7.27
CA GLY A 238 19.24 22.15 5.98
C GLY A 238 19.99 21.00 5.31
N ARG A 239 20.49 20.03 6.09
CA ARG A 239 21.19 18.81 5.61
C ARG A 239 20.39 17.58 5.99
N GLN A 240 20.28 16.59 5.09
CA GLN A 240 19.56 15.34 5.37
C GLN A 240 20.00 14.67 6.69
N THR A 241 19.05 14.09 7.42
CA THR A 241 19.32 13.39 8.67
C THR A 241 19.81 11.96 8.41
N TYR A 242 20.46 11.37 9.40
CA TYR A 242 20.94 9.98 9.35
C TYR A 242 20.69 9.31 10.71
N PRO A 243 20.50 7.97 10.77
CA PRO A 243 20.37 7.24 12.04
C PRO A 243 21.56 7.52 12.98
N GLY A 244 21.28 8.09 14.15
CA GLY A 244 22.30 8.47 15.14
C GLY A 244 22.97 9.83 14.89
N GLY A 245 22.58 10.57 13.85
CA GLY A 245 22.98 11.96 13.62
C GLY A 245 22.15 12.98 14.42
N PRO A 246 22.23 14.27 14.08
CA PRO A 246 21.32 15.29 14.58
C PRO A 246 19.87 14.98 14.16
N ALA A 247 18.92 15.14 15.08
CA ALA A 247 17.49 15.01 14.78
C ALA A 247 17.01 16.09 13.80
N GLY A 248 16.01 15.75 12.99
CA GLY A 248 15.49 16.68 11.97
C GLY A 248 14.80 17.91 12.57
N LYS A 249 14.83 19.03 11.85
CA LYS A 249 14.18 20.28 12.24
C LYS A 249 12.67 20.14 12.10
N MET A 250 11.97 20.28 13.22
CA MET A 250 10.51 20.16 13.31
C MET A 250 9.84 21.53 13.39
N TYR A 251 8.82 21.74 12.57
CA TYR A 251 8.19 23.04 12.33
C TYR A 251 6.76 23.06 12.89
N ILE A 252 6.58 23.65 14.07
CA ILE A 252 5.38 23.44 14.90
C ILE A 252 4.44 24.65 14.86
N CYS A 253 3.18 24.42 14.49
CA CYS A 253 2.11 25.43 14.53
C CYS A 253 1.05 25.05 15.57
N ARG A 254 1.05 25.73 16.73
CA ARG A 254 0.05 25.51 17.81
C ARG A 254 -1.31 26.20 17.58
N GLU A 255 -1.35 27.19 16.70
CA GLU A 255 -2.57 27.90 16.32
C GLU A 255 -2.71 27.80 14.79
N PRO A 256 -3.35 26.74 14.26
CA PRO A 256 -3.34 26.40 12.84
C PRO A 256 -4.29 27.28 12.00
N VAL A 257 -4.13 28.60 12.12
CA VAL A 257 -4.79 29.61 11.30
C VAL A 257 -3.92 29.95 10.09
N THR A 258 -4.56 30.14 8.93
CA THR A 258 -3.93 30.35 7.62
C THR A 258 -2.72 31.31 7.64
N ALA A 259 -2.86 32.45 8.32
CA ALA A 259 -1.82 33.48 8.40
C ALA A 259 -0.57 33.09 9.22
N ARG A 260 -0.67 32.07 10.10
CA ARG A 260 0.46 31.52 10.87
C ARG A 260 1.05 30.25 10.24
N VAL A 261 0.22 29.45 9.59
CA VAL A 261 0.67 28.20 8.95
C VAL A 261 1.53 28.48 7.71
N LEU A 262 1.19 29.49 6.89
CA LEU A 262 1.93 29.78 5.66
C LEU A 262 3.42 30.15 5.87
N PRO A 263 3.79 31.08 6.77
CA PRO A 263 5.20 31.35 7.05
C PRO A 263 6.00 30.12 7.50
N ILE A 264 5.35 29.20 8.23
CA ILE A 264 5.96 27.96 8.73
C ILE A 264 6.20 26.97 7.58
N ILE A 265 5.23 26.79 6.67
CA ILE A 265 5.41 26.00 5.45
C ILE A 265 6.57 26.56 4.60
N LEU A 266 6.64 27.88 4.41
CA LEU A 266 7.71 28.50 3.62
C LEU A 266 9.09 28.41 4.31
N GLU A 267 9.17 28.46 5.64
CA GLU A 267 10.43 28.25 6.36
C GLU A 267 10.88 26.78 6.35
N ALA A 268 9.93 25.84 6.27
CA ALA A 268 10.20 24.40 6.17
C ALA A 268 10.60 23.98 4.75
N ALA A 269 9.93 24.47 3.71
CA ALA A 269 10.31 24.23 2.31
C ALA A 269 11.68 24.84 1.94
N ARG A 270 12.21 25.76 2.76
CA ARG A 270 13.59 26.26 2.65
C ARG A 270 14.64 25.35 3.32
N ASN A 271 14.22 24.38 4.13
CA ASN A 271 15.12 23.46 4.84
C ASN A 271 15.50 22.24 3.98
N THR A 272 14.60 21.84 3.06
CA THR A 272 14.72 20.66 2.18
C THR A 272 15.69 20.84 1.02
N VAL A 273 16.19 22.06 0.78
CA VAL A 273 16.98 22.47 -0.40
C VAL A 273 18.28 21.66 -0.60
N ARG A 274 18.68 20.85 0.39
CA ARG A 274 19.84 19.95 0.30
C ARG A 274 19.54 18.51 0.77
N ASN A 275 18.26 18.10 0.79
CA ASN A 275 17.94 16.69 0.97
C ASN A 275 18.31 15.90 -0.31
N ASN A 276 19.02 14.80 -0.15
CA ASN A 276 19.29 13.80 -1.19
C ASN A 276 19.07 12.37 -0.65
N ASP A 277 18.28 12.23 0.42
CA ASP A 277 17.80 10.96 0.97
C ASP A 277 16.35 10.72 0.53
N ASP A 278 16.04 9.48 0.15
CA ASP A 278 14.67 9.03 -0.18
C ASP A 278 13.97 8.41 1.05
N ALA A 279 14.56 8.49 2.25
CA ALA A 279 14.03 7.88 3.46
C ALA A 279 13.85 8.92 4.59
N GLU A 280 12.63 9.05 5.11
CA GLU A 280 12.22 10.14 6.01
C GLU A 280 12.38 9.83 7.51
N ASN A 281 12.66 10.85 8.33
CA ASN A 281 12.59 10.81 9.80
C ASN A 281 11.15 10.93 10.37
N THR A 282 10.22 10.13 9.81
CA THR A 282 8.79 10.15 10.14
C THR A 282 8.50 9.87 11.63
N VAL A 283 9.20 8.94 12.27
CA VAL A 283 8.91 8.58 13.67
C VAL A 283 9.46 9.62 14.65
N GLU A 284 10.59 10.27 14.37
CA GLU A 284 11.04 11.46 15.10
C GLU A 284 9.96 12.55 15.07
N ALA A 285 9.34 12.79 13.92
CA ALA A 285 8.27 13.78 13.76
C ALA A 285 7.02 13.43 14.59
N LEU A 286 6.62 12.15 14.60
CA LEU A 286 5.53 11.65 15.45
C LEU A 286 5.83 11.82 16.95
N LEU A 287 7.08 11.60 17.37
CA LEU A 287 7.53 11.77 18.76
C LEU A 287 7.63 13.23 19.16
N ALA A 288 8.10 14.10 18.25
CA ALA A 288 8.11 15.54 18.43
C ALA A 288 6.68 16.09 18.59
N ALA A 289 5.73 15.62 17.78
CA ALA A 289 4.31 15.97 17.91
C ALA A 289 3.72 15.47 19.25
N GLN A 290 3.97 14.21 19.60
CA GLN A 290 3.57 13.62 20.89
C GLN A 290 4.07 14.42 22.10
N LYS A 291 5.29 14.98 22.02
CA LYS A 291 5.92 15.80 23.07
C LYS A 291 5.43 17.26 23.06
N ALA A 292 5.21 17.84 21.88
CA ALA A 292 4.82 19.25 21.73
C ALA A 292 3.34 19.52 22.06
N PHE A 293 2.50 18.49 21.93
CA PHE A 293 1.06 18.48 22.17
C PHE A 293 0.69 17.30 23.09
N PRO A 294 1.02 17.36 24.39
CA PRO A 294 0.74 16.28 25.34
C PRO A 294 -0.76 15.96 25.45
N GLU A 295 -1.63 16.96 25.27
CA GLU A 295 -3.10 16.86 25.30
C GLU A 295 -3.72 16.20 24.08
N ALA A 296 -2.99 16.11 22.95
CA ALA A 296 -3.51 15.48 21.74
C ALA A 296 -3.81 14.00 21.97
N ARG A 297 -4.92 13.50 21.44
CA ARG A 297 -5.35 12.09 21.58
C ARG A 297 -4.97 11.24 20.38
N HIS A 298 -4.82 11.86 19.22
CA HIS A 298 -4.52 11.22 17.94
C HIS A 298 -3.40 11.97 17.22
N LEU A 299 -2.61 11.26 16.43
CA LEU A 299 -1.69 11.84 15.45
C LEU A 299 -2.21 11.50 14.05
N VAL A 300 -2.12 12.44 13.13
CA VAL A 300 -2.54 12.26 11.73
C VAL A 300 -1.32 12.48 10.86
N LEU A 301 -0.66 11.39 10.46
CA LEU A 301 0.52 11.44 9.60
C LEU A 301 0.07 11.67 8.16
N VAL A 302 0.70 12.62 7.46
CA VAL A 302 0.49 12.86 6.03
C VAL A 302 1.84 12.73 5.33
N ALA A 303 1.99 11.73 4.48
CA ALA A 303 3.22 11.36 3.78
C ALA A 303 2.90 10.64 2.46
N ASP A 304 3.83 10.55 1.53
CA ASP A 304 3.64 9.85 0.25
C ASP A 304 4.01 8.35 0.31
N ASN A 305 3.80 7.66 -0.82
CA ASN A 305 4.21 6.26 -1.03
C ASN A 305 5.50 6.15 -1.87
N LEU A 306 6.31 7.20 -1.97
CA LEU A 306 7.66 7.14 -2.53
C LEU A 306 8.64 6.77 -1.42
N SER A 307 8.71 7.59 -0.38
CA SER A 307 9.80 7.53 0.60
C SER A 307 9.71 6.36 1.57
N ASP A 308 10.88 5.82 1.92
CA ASP A 308 11.07 4.87 3.02
C ASP A 308 10.97 5.59 4.39
N VAL A 309 10.91 4.85 5.51
CA VAL A 309 10.97 5.43 6.86
C VAL A 309 12.18 4.87 7.61
N LYS A 310 13.20 5.71 7.84
CA LYS A 310 14.51 5.26 8.36
C LYS A 310 14.61 5.09 9.88
N ASP A 311 13.61 5.53 10.63
CA ASP A 311 13.62 5.59 12.10
C ASP A 311 12.58 4.68 12.79
N MET A 312 12.09 3.65 12.07
CA MET A 312 11.09 2.68 12.54
C MET A 312 11.43 2.01 13.90
N ASP A 313 12.71 1.89 14.27
CA ASP A 313 13.12 1.36 15.58
C ASP A 313 12.62 2.20 16.77
N LEU A 314 12.29 3.47 16.55
CA LEU A 314 11.72 4.36 17.55
C LEU A 314 10.22 4.15 17.76
N LEU A 315 9.51 3.47 16.83
CA LEU A 315 8.03 3.41 16.78
C LEU A 315 7.40 2.88 18.08
N LYS A 316 8.08 1.95 18.76
CA LYS A 316 7.72 1.43 20.10
C LYS A 316 7.53 2.51 21.17
N THR A 317 8.04 3.72 20.97
CA THR A 317 7.92 4.87 21.89
C THR A 317 6.77 5.82 21.55
N VAL A 318 6.15 5.69 20.37
CA VAL A 318 4.88 6.37 20.03
C VAL A 318 3.75 5.68 20.81
N LYS A 319 2.92 6.46 21.52
CA LYS A 319 1.85 6.00 22.41
C LYS A 319 0.45 6.47 22.01
N LYS A 320 0.37 7.39 21.03
CA LYS A 320 -0.87 7.94 20.48
C LYS A 320 -1.21 7.20 19.17
N PRO A 321 -2.47 6.85 18.88
CA PRO A 321 -2.89 6.31 17.58
C PRO A 321 -2.46 7.19 16.43
N VAL A 322 -1.83 6.60 15.41
CA VAL A 322 -1.37 7.30 14.20
C VAL A 322 -2.25 6.93 13.02
N HIS A 323 -3.04 7.88 12.55
CA HIS A 323 -3.87 7.75 11.35
C HIS A 323 -3.06 8.24 10.16
N VAL A 324 -2.62 7.33 9.30
CA VAL A 324 -1.76 7.64 8.16
C VAL A 324 -2.61 7.93 6.93
N ILE A 325 -2.52 9.18 6.49
CA ILE A 325 -2.97 9.69 5.19
C ILE A 325 -1.83 9.43 4.21
N LEU A 326 -1.93 8.33 3.46
CA LEU A 326 -0.93 7.92 2.49
C LEU A 326 -1.27 8.51 1.12
N CYS A 327 -0.49 9.51 0.73
CA CYS A 327 -0.61 10.19 -0.55
C CYS A 327 -0.10 9.30 -1.69
N GLY A 328 -0.81 9.33 -2.83
CA GLY A 328 -0.39 8.63 -4.04
C GLY A 328 0.72 9.37 -4.78
N THR A 329 1.07 8.85 -5.95
CA THR A 329 2.03 9.50 -6.87
C THR A 329 1.26 10.16 -8.01
N THR A 330 1.29 11.50 -8.08
CA THR A 330 0.67 12.22 -9.20
C THR A 330 1.53 12.08 -10.47
N GLY A 331 1.22 11.08 -11.30
CA GLY A 331 1.73 10.98 -12.69
C GLY A 331 3.03 10.22 -12.94
N GLY A 332 3.53 9.43 -11.98
CA GLY A 332 4.71 8.57 -12.17
C GLY A 332 4.39 7.09 -12.40
N ASP A 333 5.15 6.40 -13.26
CA ASP A 333 5.13 4.93 -13.39
C ASP A 333 5.95 4.28 -12.24
N THR A 334 5.45 4.45 -11.02
CA THR A 334 6.12 3.95 -9.82
C THR A 334 5.80 2.48 -9.61
N THR A 335 6.62 1.63 -10.24
CA THR A 335 6.69 0.19 -9.95
C THR A 335 7.14 -0.15 -8.51
N GLN A 336 7.54 0.87 -7.74
CA GLN A 336 7.75 0.79 -6.29
C GLN A 336 6.55 0.15 -5.58
N ALA A 337 6.85 -0.63 -4.54
CA ALA A 337 5.82 -1.31 -3.77
C ALA A 337 5.03 -0.31 -2.91
N PHE A 338 3.86 -0.76 -2.44
CA PHE A 338 3.20 -0.11 -1.30
C PHE A 338 4.19 -0.04 -0.14
N GLN A 339 4.41 1.17 0.41
CA GLN A 339 5.43 1.39 1.42
C GLN A 339 5.00 0.77 2.76
N PRO A 340 5.65 -0.32 3.23
CA PRO A 340 5.11 -1.15 4.30
C PRO A 340 5.15 -0.44 5.66
N ALA A 341 6.11 0.46 5.87
CA ALA A 341 6.31 1.21 7.10
C ALA A 341 5.01 1.91 7.56
N TYR A 342 4.30 2.59 6.65
CA TYR A 342 3.06 3.28 6.95
C TYR A 342 1.93 2.35 7.46
N SER A 343 1.82 1.14 6.91
CA SER A 343 0.89 0.13 7.45
C SER A 343 1.30 -0.40 8.83
N ILE A 344 2.61 -0.45 9.10
CA ILE A 344 3.16 -0.90 10.38
C ILE A 344 2.96 0.19 11.45
N ILE A 345 3.19 1.47 11.11
CA ILE A 345 2.92 2.63 11.96
C ILE A 345 1.44 2.67 12.38
N ALA A 346 0.51 2.60 11.42
CA ALA A 346 -0.92 2.57 11.70
C ALA A 346 -1.31 1.37 12.59
N SER A 347 -0.77 0.18 12.28
CA SER A 347 -1.09 -1.07 12.99
C SER A 347 -0.56 -1.09 14.44
N GLN A 348 0.73 -0.81 14.65
CA GLN A 348 1.35 -0.89 15.98
C GLN A 348 0.87 0.19 16.95
N THR A 349 0.39 1.33 16.43
CA THR A 349 -0.13 2.43 17.26
C THR A 349 -1.64 2.32 17.54
N ASN A 350 -2.35 1.36 16.94
CA ASN A 350 -3.81 1.24 16.93
C ASN A 350 -4.52 2.43 16.24
N GLY A 351 -3.86 3.02 15.24
CA GLY A 351 -4.44 4.01 14.34
C GLY A 351 -5.11 3.36 13.12
N SER A 352 -5.01 4.01 11.96
CA SER A 352 -5.59 3.51 10.70
C SER A 352 -4.87 4.04 9.46
N LEU A 353 -5.11 3.43 8.30
CA LEU A 353 -4.43 3.75 7.04
C LEU A 353 -5.46 4.20 5.99
N HIS A 354 -5.18 5.30 5.30
CA HIS A 354 -6.12 6.00 4.43
C HIS A 354 -5.47 6.37 3.10
N THR A 355 -6.17 6.15 2.00
CA THR A 355 -5.81 6.60 0.64
C THR A 355 -7.01 7.25 -0.04
N LEU A 356 -6.85 7.78 -1.24
CA LEU A 356 -7.91 8.53 -1.94
C LEU A 356 -9.25 7.75 -2.00
N GLU A 357 -9.22 6.43 -2.17
CA GLU A 357 -10.41 5.57 -2.26
C GLU A 357 -10.69 4.66 -1.04
N ASP A 358 -9.73 4.43 -0.14
CA ASP A 358 -9.86 3.46 0.96
C ASP A 358 -9.63 4.06 2.34
N ASP A 359 -10.39 3.58 3.33
CA ASP A 359 -10.19 3.80 4.76
C ASP A 359 -10.05 2.42 5.44
N LEU A 360 -8.87 2.11 5.98
CA LEU A 360 -8.54 0.77 6.51
C LEU A 360 -8.22 0.79 8.01
N ASP A 361 -9.05 0.08 8.78
CA ASP A 361 -8.79 -0.31 10.17
C ASP A 361 -7.83 -1.53 10.22
N PRO A 362 -6.60 -1.41 10.77
CA PRO A 362 -5.62 -2.49 10.84
C PRO A 362 -6.12 -3.73 11.57
N SER A 363 -7.02 -3.58 12.55
CA SER A 363 -7.61 -4.70 13.30
C SER A 363 -8.60 -5.54 12.48
N ARG A 364 -9.01 -5.05 11.29
CA ARG A 364 -9.99 -5.71 10.41
C ARG A 364 -9.38 -6.21 9.10
N LEU A 365 -8.06 -6.13 8.94
CA LEU A 365 -7.36 -6.60 7.74
C LEU A 365 -7.48 -8.12 7.57
N SER A 366 -7.67 -8.56 6.33
CA SER A 366 -7.88 -9.97 5.98
C SER A 366 -7.36 -10.29 4.59
N ASP A 367 -7.25 -11.58 4.22
CA ASP A 367 -6.94 -12.02 2.86
C ASP A 367 -8.05 -11.68 1.82
N MET A 368 -9.05 -10.88 2.18
CA MET A 368 -10.02 -10.24 1.30
C MET A 368 -9.78 -8.72 1.13
N THR A 369 -8.99 -8.09 2.02
CA THR A 369 -8.76 -6.65 1.99
C THR A 369 -7.89 -6.24 0.81
N THR A 370 -8.34 -5.22 0.10
CA THR A 370 -7.63 -4.56 -1.00
C THR A 370 -7.46 -3.08 -0.68
N LEU A 371 -6.43 -2.47 -1.27
CA LEU A 371 -6.04 -1.08 -1.09
C LEU A 371 -5.67 -0.51 -2.47
N ARG A 372 -6.16 0.67 -2.82
CA ARG A 372 -5.66 1.44 -3.97
C ARG A 372 -4.68 2.52 -3.49
N VAL A 373 -3.56 2.68 -4.21
CA VAL A 373 -2.63 3.83 -4.11
C VAL A 373 -2.30 4.24 -5.53
N GLY A 374 -2.62 5.49 -5.92
CA GLY A 374 -2.56 5.91 -7.32
C GLY A 374 -3.37 4.95 -8.21
N ASP A 375 -2.83 4.53 -9.35
CA ASP A 375 -3.48 3.53 -10.22
C ASP A 375 -3.20 2.07 -9.87
N HIS A 376 -2.45 1.82 -8.78
CA HIS A 376 -2.07 0.48 -8.37
C HIS A 376 -2.98 -0.11 -7.29
N TYR A 377 -3.39 -1.38 -7.50
CA TYR A 377 -4.15 -2.15 -6.53
C TYR A 377 -3.28 -3.16 -5.80
N TYR A 378 -3.35 -3.13 -4.49
CA TYR A 378 -2.65 -4.03 -3.57
C TYR A 378 -3.66 -4.89 -2.81
N ARG A 379 -3.24 -6.09 -2.42
CA ARG A 379 -4.03 -7.03 -1.60
C ARG A 379 -3.25 -7.41 -0.36
N TYR A 380 -3.90 -7.35 0.79
CA TYR A 380 -3.31 -7.75 2.06
C TYR A 380 -3.08 -9.27 2.13
N ARG A 381 -2.00 -9.67 2.81
CA ARG A 381 -1.59 -11.06 3.04
C ARG A 381 -1.39 -11.28 4.54
N SER A 382 -2.45 -11.73 5.21
CA SER A 382 -2.53 -11.87 6.67
C SER A 382 -1.40 -12.73 7.24
N ARG A 383 -1.03 -13.82 6.55
CA ARG A 383 0.09 -14.71 6.92
C ARG A 383 1.48 -14.05 6.90
N ARG A 384 1.61 -12.82 6.39
CA ARG A 384 2.87 -12.07 6.28
C ARG A 384 2.74 -10.58 6.66
N ASN A 385 1.63 -10.18 7.28
CA ASN A 385 1.30 -8.80 7.69
C ASN A 385 1.73 -7.72 6.67
N GLN A 386 1.42 -7.92 5.39
CA GLN A 386 1.87 -7.01 4.32
C GLN A 386 0.85 -6.92 3.18
N PHE A 387 0.81 -5.77 2.53
CA PHE A 387 0.18 -5.63 1.21
C PHE A 387 1.12 -6.16 0.13
N LYS A 388 0.54 -6.67 -0.96
CA LYS A 388 1.28 -7.05 -2.18
C LYS A 388 0.57 -6.48 -3.40
N LEU A 389 1.36 -5.90 -4.31
CA LEU A 389 0.91 -5.44 -5.62
C LEU A 389 0.17 -6.56 -6.36
N THR A 390 -0.83 -6.18 -7.15
CA THR A 390 -1.63 -7.10 -7.94
C THR A 390 -1.66 -6.64 -9.41
N PRO A 391 -1.76 -7.56 -10.38
CA PRO A 391 -1.66 -7.25 -11.81
C PRO A 391 -2.98 -6.73 -12.41
N TYR A 392 -3.87 -6.14 -11.60
CA TYR A 392 -5.21 -5.71 -12.02
C TYR A 392 -5.29 -4.18 -11.96
N HIS A 393 -5.83 -3.57 -13.03
CA HIS A 393 -6.11 -2.13 -13.11
C HIS A 393 -7.48 -1.77 -12.49
N HIS A 394 -8.11 -2.70 -11.79
CA HIS A 394 -9.39 -2.56 -11.10
C HIS A 394 -9.34 -3.31 -9.76
N ARG A 395 -10.22 -2.95 -8.81
CA ARG A 395 -10.21 -3.54 -7.46
C ARG A 395 -10.39 -5.08 -7.52
N PRO A 396 -9.38 -5.88 -7.13
CA PRO A 396 -9.43 -7.33 -7.29
C PRO A 396 -10.55 -7.97 -6.48
N ARG A 397 -11.30 -8.89 -7.08
CA ARG A 397 -12.40 -9.62 -6.42
C ARG A 397 -12.13 -11.12 -6.42
N ARG A 398 -12.60 -11.83 -5.40
CA ARG A 398 -12.57 -13.30 -5.43
C ARG A 398 -13.74 -13.86 -6.22
N PHE A 399 -13.42 -14.57 -7.30
CA PHE A 399 -14.36 -15.43 -7.99
C PHE A 399 -14.34 -16.83 -7.38
N LEU A 400 -15.53 -17.39 -7.10
CA LEU A 400 -15.72 -18.68 -6.42
C LEU A 400 -14.94 -18.86 -5.09
N GLY A 401 -14.48 -17.78 -4.46
CA GLY A 401 -13.77 -17.79 -3.18
C GLY A 401 -12.26 -18.13 -3.23
N PHE A 402 -11.71 -18.54 -4.39
CA PHE A 402 -10.29 -18.91 -4.52
C PHE A 402 -9.57 -18.24 -5.71
N LEU A 403 -10.23 -18.08 -6.85
CA LEU A 403 -9.70 -17.33 -7.99
C LEU A 403 -9.77 -15.83 -7.70
N TRP A 404 -8.82 -15.07 -8.23
CA TRP A 404 -8.85 -13.61 -8.21
C TRP A 404 -9.05 -13.10 -9.64
N LEU A 405 -10.02 -12.21 -9.81
CA LEU A 405 -10.35 -11.52 -11.05
C LEU A 405 -10.27 -10.02 -10.86
#